data_AF-A0AAI9DMI8-F1
#
_entry.id   AF-A0AAI9DMI8-F1
#
_cell.length_a   1.000
_cell.length_b   1.000
_cell.length_c   1.000
_cell.angle_alpha   90.00
_cell.angle_beta   90.00
_cell.angle_gamma   90.00
#
_symmetry.space_group_name_H-M   'P 1'
#
loop_
_entity.id
_entity.type
_entity.pdbx_description
1 polymer ?
#
loop_
_entity_poly.entity_id
_entity_poly.type
_entity_poly.pdbx_seq_one_letter_code
_entity_poly.pdbx_strand_id
1 'polypeptide(L)'
;MGTLTQQGAFRKDRNALNRAKKENVTTAEIINKMAATHSKPNSAQAFAEAAGAVIHVEANMNKETPVHDAFEAILEERKVFEQGGSAA
;
A
#
# COMPACT_ATOMS: atom_id res chain seq x y z
N MET A 1 -11.03 16.66 17.33
CA MET A 1 -10.68 16.45 15.91
C MET A 1 -11.62 15.39 15.37
N GLY A 2 -12.33 15.65 14.27
CA GLY A 2 -13.18 14.63 13.65
C GLY A 2 -12.35 13.53 12.99
N THR A 3 -12.80 12.29 13.08
CA THR A 3 -12.18 11.16 12.37
C THR A 3 -12.23 11.43 10.86
N LEU A 4 -11.09 11.28 10.18
CA LEU A 4 -11.05 11.40 8.73
C LEU A 4 -11.87 10.28 8.07
N THR A 5 -12.61 10.62 7.01
CA THR A 5 -13.14 9.58 6.11
C THR A 5 -11.98 8.85 5.44
N GLN A 6 -12.19 7.62 4.95
CA GLN A 6 -11.14 6.89 4.22
C GLN A 6 -10.59 7.71 3.04
N GLN A 7 -11.48 8.38 2.29
CA GLN A 7 -11.08 9.28 1.21
C GLN A 7 -10.28 10.48 1.73
N GLY A 8 -10.65 11.02 2.90
CA GLY A 8 -9.92 12.11 3.56
C GLY A 8 -8.51 11.70 3.99
N ALA A 9 -8.35 10.50 4.54
CA ALA A 9 -7.06 9.93 4.91
C ALA A 9 -6.16 9.75 3.69
N PHE A 10 -6.66 9.11 2.63
CA PHE A 10 -5.91 8.95 1.37
C PHE A 10 -5.50 10.29 0.77
N ARG A 11 -6.41 11.28 0.73
CA ARG A 11 -6.08 12.63 0.21
C ARG A 11 -4.95 13.28 1.00
N LYS A 12 -4.91 13.09 2.33
CA LYS A 12 -3.85 13.61 3.19
C LYS A 12 -2.50 12.98 2.84
N ASP A 13 -2.46 11.65 2.73
CA ASP A 13 -1.22 10.92 2.45
C ASP A 13 -0.69 11.23 1.03
N ARG A 14 -1.58 11.21 0.03
CA ARG A 14 -1.24 11.64 -1.34
C ARG A 14 -0.64 13.05 -1.37
N ASN A 15 -1.27 14.00 -0.67
CA ASN A 15 -0.79 15.38 -0.66
C ASN A 15 0.58 15.49 0.03
N ALA A 16 0.83 14.69 1.07
CA ALA A 16 2.13 14.62 1.73
C ALA A 16 3.21 14.09 0.79
N LEU A 17 2.96 13.00 0.06
CA LEU A 17 3.92 12.45 -0.91
C LEU A 17 4.19 13.41 -2.09
N ASN A 18 3.15 14.07 -2.61
CA ASN A 18 3.32 15.11 -3.63
C ASN A 18 4.14 16.30 -3.12
N ARG A 19 3.99 16.68 -1.85
CA ARG A 19 4.82 17.72 -1.24
C ARG A 19 6.25 17.24 -1.04
N ALA A 20 6.46 16.01 -0.58
CA ALA A 20 7.80 15.44 -0.42
C ALA A 20 8.62 15.53 -1.71
N LYS A 21 8.01 15.20 -2.86
CA LYS A 21 8.63 15.36 -4.19
C LYS A 21 9.08 16.81 -4.48
N LYS A 22 8.28 17.81 -4.10
CA LYS A 22 8.61 19.23 -4.28
C LYS A 22 9.73 19.70 -3.37
N GLU A 23 9.81 19.13 -2.18
CA GLU A 23 10.78 19.48 -1.14
C GLU A 23 12.07 18.62 -1.23
N ASN A 24 12.20 17.79 -2.28
CA ASN A 24 13.29 16.82 -2.47
C ASN A 24 13.48 15.83 -1.31
N VAL A 25 12.40 15.50 -0.59
CA VAL A 25 12.40 14.47 0.44
C VAL A 25 12.22 13.11 -0.23
N THR A 26 13.16 12.21 -0.01
CA THR A 26 13.17 10.88 -0.62
C THR A 26 12.20 9.92 0.07
N THR A 27 11.72 8.92 -0.67
CA THR A 27 10.91 7.82 -0.12
C THR A 27 11.63 7.11 1.04
N ALA A 28 12.95 6.94 0.94
CA ALA A 28 13.76 6.34 2.00
C ALA A 28 13.75 7.16 3.29
N GLU A 29 13.84 8.49 3.22
CA GLU A 29 13.73 9.36 4.39
C GLU A 29 12.37 9.28 5.08
N ILE A 30 11.29 9.21 4.28
CA ILE A 30 9.93 9.04 4.80
C ILE A 30 9.80 7.70 5.53
N ILE A 31 10.23 6.60 4.89
CA ILE A 31 10.20 5.25 5.47
C ILE A 31 11.01 5.20 6.77
N ASN A 32 12.22 5.75 6.77
CA ASN A 32 13.07 5.81 7.96
C ASN A 32 12.38 6.56 9.10
N LYS A 33 11.71 7.68 8.79
CA LYS A 33 11.01 8.46 9.80
C LYS A 33 9.76 7.75 10.33
N MET A 34 9.00 7.07 9.47
CA MET A 34 7.85 6.24 9.86
C MET A 34 8.28 5.08 10.75
N ALA A 35 9.33 4.35 10.36
CA ALA A 35 9.87 3.23 11.13
C ALA A 35 10.38 3.64 12.51
N ALA A 36 10.95 4.86 12.64
CA ALA A 36 11.38 5.41 13.93
C ALA A 36 10.21 5.69 14.89
N THR A 37 8.99 5.90 14.38
CA THR A 37 7.78 6.13 15.17
C THR A 37 6.94 4.87 15.39
N HIS A 38 7.39 3.72 14.90
CA HIS A 38 6.71 2.45 15.04
C HIS A 38 6.71 1.94 16.50
N SER A 39 5.82 1.01 16.85
CA SER A 39 5.76 0.39 18.19
C SER A 39 7.03 -0.39 18.55
N LYS A 40 7.75 -0.87 17.54
CA LYS A 40 9.09 -1.48 17.61
C LYS A 40 10.06 -0.74 16.69
N PRO A 41 10.62 0.41 17.10
CA PRO A 41 11.46 1.24 16.25
C PRO A 41 12.67 0.48 15.70
N ASN A 42 13.10 0.84 14.49
CA ASN A 42 14.30 0.32 13.82
C ASN A 42 14.35 -1.21 13.63
N SER A 43 13.21 -1.90 13.77
CA SER A 43 13.11 -3.33 13.45
C SER A 43 12.84 -3.54 11.96
N ALA A 44 13.26 -4.69 11.42
CA ALA A 44 12.95 -5.06 10.04
C ALA A 44 11.44 -5.00 9.75
N GLN A 45 10.62 -5.39 10.73
CA GLN A 45 9.16 -5.28 10.68
C GLN A 45 8.70 -3.82 10.50
N ALA A 46 9.23 -2.89 11.30
CA ALA A 46 8.86 -1.47 11.20
C ALA A 46 9.17 -0.87 9.82
N PHE A 47 10.33 -1.21 9.25
CA PHE A 47 10.70 -0.78 7.91
C PHE A 47 9.81 -1.40 6.83
N ALA A 48 9.49 -2.70 6.95
CA ALA A 48 8.62 -3.39 6.00
C ALA A 48 7.20 -2.81 6.00
N GLU A 49 6.62 -2.57 7.18
CA GLU A 49 5.29 -1.98 7.32
C GLU A 49 5.27 -0.52 6.81
N ALA A 50 6.30 0.27 7.13
CA ALA A 50 6.43 1.63 6.62
C ALA A 50 6.57 1.68 5.10
N ALA A 51 7.41 0.82 4.52
CA ALA A 51 7.60 0.70 3.08
C ALA A 51 6.30 0.27 2.39
N GLY A 52 5.61 -0.75 2.92
CA GLY A 52 4.34 -1.23 2.39
C GLY A 52 3.26 -0.15 2.38
N ALA A 53 3.17 0.66 3.44
CA ALA A 53 2.25 1.78 3.50
C ALA A 53 2.54 2.85 2.43
N VAL A 54 3.80 3.24 2.24
CA VAL A 54 4.17 4.24 1.21
C VAL A 54 3.90 3.71 -0.19
N ILE A 55 4.34 2.48 -0.49
CA ILE A 55 4.13 1.82 -1.80
C ILE A 55 2.64 1.73 -2.12
N HIS A 56 1.81 1.36 -1.15
CA HIS A 56 0.36 1.26 -1.36
C HIS A 56 -0.27 2.61 -1.71
N VAL A 57 0.13 3.69 -1.04
CA VAL A 57 -0.37 5.04 -1.36
C VAL A 57 0.10 5.45 -2.76
N GLU A 58 1.36 5.20 -3.11
CA GLU A 58 1.89 5.51 -4.45
C GLU A 58 1.17 4.74 -5.57
N ALA A 59 0.92 3.43 -5.38
CA ALA A 59 0.14 2.61 -6.30
C ALA A 59 -1.27 3.21 -6.52
N ASN A 60 -1.97 3.54 -5.43
CA ASN A 60 -3.29 4.18 -5.50
C ASN A 60 -3.25 5.54 -6.20
N MET A 61 -2.17 6.33 -6.04
CA MET A 61 -1.99 7.60 -6.75
C MET A 61 -1.85 7.41 -8.26
N ASN A 62 -1.22 6.30 -8.68
CA ASN A 62 -1.03 5.93 -10.07
C ASN A 62 -2.24 5.18 -10.68
N LYS A 63 -3.31 4.99 -9.90
CA LYS A 63 -4.49 4.19 -10.27
C LYS A 63 -4.18 2.70 -10.48
N GLU A 64 -3.12 2.21 -9.84
CA GLU A 64 -2.82 0.78 -9.77
C GLU A 64 -3.66 0.18 -8.64
N THR A 65 -4.24 -0.99 -8.90
CA THR A 65 -5.10 -1.70 -7.94
C THR A 65 -4.57 -3.10 -7.65
N PRO A 66 -3.31 -3.25 -7.19
CA PRO A 66 -2.64 -4.54 -7.11
C PRO A 66 -3.38 -5.58 -6.25
N VAL A 67 -4.13 -5.12 -5.23
CA VAL A 67 -4.97 -6.01 -4.41
C VAL A 67 -6.18 -6.53 -5.19
N HIS A 68 -6.85 -5.67 -5.97
CA HIS A 68 -7.98 -6.08 -6.80
C HIS A 68 -7.51 -7.02 -7.91
N ASP A 69 -6.41 -6.67 -8.58
CA ASP A 69 -5.86 -7.46 -9.68
C ASP A 69 -5.44 -8.86 -9.20
N ALA A 70 -4.76 -8.93 -8.04
CA ALA A 70 -4.41 -10.21 -7.42
C ALA A 70 -5.65 -11.01 -7.01
N PHE A 71 -6.69 -10.35 -6.51
CA PHE A 71 -7.94 -11.01 -6.14
C PHE A 71 -8.67 -11.60 -7.35
N GLU A 72 -8.79 -10.85 -8.44
CA GLU A 72 -9.40 -11.33 -9.69
C GLU A 72 -8.61 -12.51 -10.28
N ALA A 73 -7.27 -12.44 -10.25
CA ALA A 73 -6.42 -13.55 -10.67
C ALA A 73 -6.69 -14.83 -9.85
N ILE A 74 -6.79 -14.72 -8.52
CA ILE A 74 -7.12 -15.85 -7.63
C ILE A 74 -8.50 -16.43 -7.95
N LEU A 75 -9.50 -15.58 -8.23
CA LEU A 75 -10.83 -16.07 -8.60
C LEU A 75 -10.81 -16.81 -9.93
N GLU A 76 -10.05 -16.32 -10.90
CA GLU A 76 -9.94 -16.97 -12.20
C GLU A 76 -9.22 -18.33 -12.10
N GLU A 77 -8.12 -18.40 -11.34
CA GLU A 77 -7.41 -19.66 -11.05
C GLU A 77 -8.34 -20.72 -10.43
N ARG A 78 -9.21 -20.30 -9.50
CA ARG A 78 -10.19 -21.21 -8.87
C ARG A 78 -11.21 -21.74 -9.87
N LYS A 79 -11.74 -20.90 -10.76
CA LYS A 79 -12.70 -21.35 -11.79
C LYS A 79 -12.06 -22.38 -12.72
N VAL A 80 -10.81 -22.16 -13.15
CA VAL A 80 -10.09 -23.12 -14.00
C VAL A 80 -9.92 -24.46 -13.28
N PHE A 81 -9.57 -24.42 -11.99
CA PHE A 81 -9.43 -25.63 -11.18
C PHE A 81 -10.76 -26.39 -11.02
N GLU A 82 -11.86 -25.69 -10.74
CA GLU A 82 -13.20 -26.29 -10.62
C GLU A 82 -13.71 -26.89 -11.93
N GLN A 83 -13.45 -26.23 -13.07
CA GLN A 83 -13.83 -26.73 -14.40
C GLN A 83 -12.97 -27.90 -14.86
N GLY A 84 -11.67 -27.91 -14.51
CA GLY A 84 -10.75 -29.01 -14.80
C GLY A 84 -10.98 -30.25 -13.92
N GLY A 85 -11.46 -30.07 -12.69
CA GLY A 85 -11.79 -31.16 -11.76
C GLY A 85 -13.13 -31.84 -12.02
N SER A 86 -14.04 -31.22 -12.79
CA SER A 86 -15.33 -31.80 -13.17
C SER A 86 -15.26 -32.72 -14.40
N ALA A 87 -14.06 -32.88 -14.99
CA ALA A 87 -13.81 -33.72 -16.17
C ALA A 87 -12.95 -34.97 -15.87
N ALA A 88 -12.76 -35.32 -14.59
CA ALA A 88 -12.02 -36.50 -14.14
C ALA A 88 -12.94 -37.58 -13.55
#